data_AF-A0A661GDL3-F1
#
_entry.id   AF-A0A661GDL3-F1
#
_cell.length_a   1.000
_cell.length_b   1.000
_cell.length_c   1.000
_cell.angle_alpha   90.00
_cell.angle_beta   90.00
_cell.angle_gamma   90.00
#
_symmetry.space_group_name_H-M   'P 1'
#
loop_
_entity.id
_entity.type
_entity.pdbx_description
1 polymer ?
#
loop_
_entity_poly.entity_id
_entity_poly.type
_entity_poly.pdbx_seq_one_letter_code
_entity_poly.pdbx_strand_id
1 'polypeptide(L)' 'MKHRGIGQKAARIFAYLSYSAALVAVLGAGYWAATYSTLSPIFSSLAASVVFFGGCGVVLHVIGSADLPDLRIDRKR' A
#
# COMPACT_ATOMS: atom_id res chain seq x y z
N MET A 1 -24.97 -5.00 -9.30
CA MET A 1 -23.66 -4.95 -8.61
C MET A 1 -22.64 -4.41 -9.60
N LYS A 2 -22.06 -3.25 -9.34
CA LYS A 2 -21.17 -2.53 -10.27
C LYS A 2 -19.89 -3.34 -10.47
N HIS A 3 -19.62 -3.79 -11.69
CA HIS A 3 -18.55 -4.72 -11.99
C HIS A 3 -17.21 -3.96 -11.92
N ARG A 4 -16.53 -4.04 -10.76
CA ARG A 4 -15.19 -3.45 -10.59
C ARG A 4 -14.22 -4.09 -11.58
N GLY A 5 -13.44 -3.27 -12.29
CA GLY A 5 -12.45 -3.76 -13.24
C GLY A 5 -11.40 -4.64 -12.55
N ILE A 6 -10.83 -5.62 -13.28
CA ILE A 6 -9.79 -6.53 -12.76
C ILE A 6 -8.63 -5.76 -12.13
N GLY A 7 -8.22 -4.64 -12.74
CA GLY A 7 -7.19 -3.75 -12.23
C GLY A 7 -7.53 -3.12 -10.86
N GLN A 8 -8.79 -2.78 -10.61
CA GLN A 8 -9.21 -2.21 -9.32
C GLN A 8 -9.18 -3.26 -8.21
N LYS A 9 -9.57 -4.51 -8.52
CA LYS A 9 -9.51 -5.62 -7.57
C LYS A 9 -8.06 -5.92 -7.19
N ALA A 10 -7.17 -5.96 -8.19
CA ALA A 10 -5.74 -6.13 -7.97
C ALA A 10 -5.16 -4.98 -7.12
N ALA A 11 -5.44 -3.72 -7.48
CA ALA A 11 -4.99 -2.55 -6.72
C ALA A 11 -5.41 -2.63 -5.25
N ARG A 12 -6.64 -3.07 -4.97
CA ARG A 12 -7.14 -3.20 -3.61
C ARG A 12 -6.44 -4.29 -2.80
N ILE A 13 -6.12 -5.43 -3.43
CA ILE A 13 -5.34 -6.50 -2.78
C ILE A 13 -3.93 -5.99 -2.46
N PHE A 14 -3.26 -5.34 -3.42
CA PHE A 14 -1.93 -4.78 -3.20
C PHE A 14 -1.93 -3.66 -2.15
N ALA A 15 -3.01 -2.87 -2.03
CA ALA A 15 -3.15 -1.89 -0.97
C ALA A 15 -3.09 -2.53 0.42
N TYR A 16 -3.83 -3.63 0.64
CA TYR A 16 -3.81 -4.35 1.91
C TYR A 16 -2.45 -4.99 2.19
N LEU A 17 -1.79 -5.54 1.17
CA LEU A 17 -0.42 -6.06 1.32
C LEU A 17 0.54 -4.95 1.72
N SER A 18 0.46 -3.77 1.09
CA SER A 18 1.28 -2.61 1.43
C SER A 18 1.04 -2.15 2.87
N TYR A 19 -0.22 -2.07 3.31
CA TYR A 19 -0.51 -1.75 4.71
C TYR A 19 0.01 -2.78 5.71
N SER A 20 -0.06 -4.08 5.39
CA SER A 20 0.54 -5.10 6.24
C SER A 20 2.06 -4.97 6.33
N ALA A 21 2.74 -4.65 5.21
CA ALA A 21 4.18 -4.39 5.20
C ALA A 21 4.53 -3.14 6.02
N ALA A 22 3.74 -2.07 5.92
CA ALA A 22 3.90 -0.88 6.75
C ALA A 22 3.76 -1.20 8.24
N LEU A 23 2.78 -2.03 8.61
CA LEU A 23 2.58 -2.46 9.99
C LEU A 23 3.80 -3.24 10.52
N VAL A 24 4.33 -4.17 9.74
CA VAL A 24 5.54 -4.93 10.09
C VAL A 24 6.75 -3.99 10.23
N ALA A 25 6.88 -3.00 9.35
CA ALA A 25 7.95 -2.01 9.42
C ALA A 25 7.85 -1.13 10.68
N VAL A 26 6.63 -0.73 11.10
CA VAL A 26 6.41 0.00 12.36
C VAL A 26 6.84 -0.84 13.56
N LEU A 27 6.41 -2.11 13.61
CA LEU A 27 6.78 -3.02 14.70
C LEU A 27 8.29 -3.26 14.75
N GLY A 28 8.92 -3.47 13.59
CA GLY A 28 10.37 -3.61 13.47
C GLY A 28 11.11 -2.35 13.91
N ALA A 29 10.67 -1.17 13.49
CA ALA A 29 11.26 0.11 13.89
C ALA A 29 11.12 0.33 15.40
N GLY A 30 9.94 0.05 15.97
CA GLY A 30 9.68 0.18 17.41
C GLY A 30 10.54 -0.77 18.23
N TYR A 31 10.66 -2.04 17.81
CA TYR A 31 11.54 -3.01 18.45
C TYR A 31 13.00 -2.54 18.41
N TRP A 32 13.48 -2.07 17.24
CA TRP A 32 14.86 -1.63 17.06
C TRP A 32 15.20 -0.38 17.89
N ALA A 33 14.27 0.58 17.93
CA ALA A 33 14.41 1.78 18.75
C ALA A 33 14.49 1.45 20.25
N ALA A 34 13.75 0.42 20.70
CA ALA A 34 13.74 0.00 22.09
C ALA A 34 14.98 -0.81 22.51
N THR A 35 15.59 -1.58 21.59
CA THR A 35 16.72 -2.47 21.92
C THR A 35 18.10 -1.89 21.63
N TYR A 36 18.26 -1.07 20.58
CA TYR A 36 19.57 -0.63 20.13
C TYR A 36 19.71 0.90 20.16
N SER A 37 19.27 1.58 19.11
CA SER A 37 19.31 3.04 18.97
C SER A 37 18.60 3.46 17.67
N THR A 38 18.00 4.66 17.70
CA THR A 38 17.34 5.29 16.55
C THR A 38 18.31 5.87 15.53
N LEU A 39 19.61 5.99 15.86
CA LEU A 39 20.63 6.52 14.95
C LEU A 39 21.23 5.45 14.03
N SER A 40 20.76 4.21 14.14
CA SER A 40 21.24 3.13 13.29
C SER A 40 20.64 3.23 11.87
N PRO A 41 21.42 2.91 10.82
CA PRO A 41 20.92 2.93 9.44
C PRO A 41 19.74 1.96 9.22
N ILE A 42 19.64 0.92 10.06
CA ILE A 42 18.54 -0.05 10.04
C ILE A 42 17.23 0.56 10.55
N PHE A 43 17.29 1.36 11.62
CA PHE A 43 16.11 2.12 12.06
C PHE A 43 15.65 3.10 10.98
N SER A 44 16.59 3.84 10.36
CA SER A 44 16.26 4.80 9.30
C SER A 44 15.60 4.14 8.08
N SER A 45 16.08 2.96 7.67
CA SER A 45 15.47 2.23 6.54
C SER A 45 14.10 1.65 6.90
N LEU A 46 13.90 1.17 8.13
CA LEU A 46 12.60 0.74 8.64
C LEU A 46 11.61 1.90 8.68
N ALA A 47 12.02 3.06 9.21
CA ALA A 47 11.19 4.27 9.26
C ALA A 47 10.81 4.75 7.84
N ALA A 48 11.75 4.77 6.90
CA ALA A 48 11.47 5.09 5.50
C ALA A 48 10.48 4.09 4.86
N SER A 49 10.61 2.80 5.17
CA SER A 49 9.73 1.74 4.68
C SER A 49 8.29 1.93 5.15
N VAL A 50 8.08 2.38 6.39
CA VAL A 50 6.74 2.71 6.91
C VAL A 50 6.07 3.77 6.04
N VAL A 51 6.78 4.87 5.73
CA VAL A 51 6.23 5.97 4.93
C VAL A 51 5.97 5.52 3.49
N PHE A 52 6.91 4.77 2.91
CA PHE A 52 6.78 4.25 1.55
C PHE A 52 5.58 3.32 1.40
N PHE A 53 5.50 2.26 2.22
CA PHE A 53 4.41 1.30 2.14
C PHE A 53 3.07 1.89 2.60
N GLY A 54 3.08 2.79 3.58
CA GLY A 54 1.88 3.54 3.98
C GLY A 54 1.35 4.39 2.83
N GLY A 55 2.22 5.18 2.19
CA GLY A 55 1.86 6.03 1.06
C GLY A 55 1.38 5.23 -0.15
N CYS A 56 2.12 4.19 -0.56
CA CYS A 56 1.71 3.28 -1.63
C CYS A 56 0.36 2.61 -1.32
N GLY A 57 0.16 2.17 -0.08
CA GLY A 57 -1.10 1.59 0.38
C GLY A 57 -2.28 2.54 0.20
N VAL A 58 -2.14 3.81 0.57
CA VAL A 58 -3.18 4.83 0.40
C VAL A 58 -3.53 5.03 -1.07
N VAL A 59 -2.52 5.22 -1.94
CA VAL A 59 -2.74 5.43 -3.38
C VAL A 59 -3.47 4.23 -4.00
N LEU A 60 -3.00 3.02 -3.72
CA LEU A 60 -3.61 1.78 -4.22
C LEU A 60 -5.03 1.58 -3.67
N HIS A 61 -5.27 1.96 -2.42
CA HIS A 61 -6.58 1.89 -1.80
C HIS A 61 -7.56 2.85 -2.49
N VAL A 62 -7.13 4.08 -2.79
CA VAL A 62 -7.92 5.07 -3.52
C VAL A 62 -8.24 4.57 -4.93
N ILE A 63 -7.25 4.04 -5.67
CA ILE A 63 -7.46 3.46 -7.01
C ILE A 63 -8.48 2.29 -6.96
N GLY A 64 -8.36 1.41 -5.96
CA GLY A 64 -9.26 0.28 -5.77
C GLY A 64 -10.66 0.65 -5.26
N SER A 65 -10.81 1.85 -4.68
CA SER A 65 -12.07 2.35 -4.12
C SER A 65 -12.77 3.37 -5.00
N ALA A 66 -12.05 3.94 -5.97
CA ALA A 66 -12.61 4.84 -6.97
C ALA A 66 -13.76 4.14 -7.71
N ASP A 67 -14.87 4.83 -7.85
CA ASP A 67 -15.99 4.34 -8.63
C ASP A 67 -15.83 4.82 -10.07
N LEU A 68 -15.02 4.08 -10.84
CA LEU A 68 -14.75 4.38 -12.24
C LEU A 68 -15.87 3.76 -13.11
N PRO A 69 -16.52 4.56 -13.99
CA PRO A 69 -17.42 4.00 -15.00
C PRO A 69 -16.65 3.06 -15.92
N ASP A 70 -17.33 2.05 -16.45
CA ASP A 70 -16.72 1.09 -17.38
C ASP A 70 -16.29 1.84 -18.65
N LEU A 71 -14.98 2.09 -18.78
CA LEU A 71 -14.36 2.75 -19.93
C LEU A 71 -14.08 1.78 -21.08
N ARG A 72 -14.69 0.57 -21.07
CA ARG A 72 -14.65 -0.33 -22.23
C ARG A 72 -15.06 0.45 -23.48
N ILE A 73 -14.08 0.74 -24.33
CA ILE A 73 -14.29 1.23 -25.68
C ILE A 73 -14.95 0.07 -26.42
N ASP A 74 -16.27 0.17 -26.59
CA ASP A 74 -17.05 -0.74 -27.44
C ASP A 74 -16.53 -0.60 -28.87
N ARG A 75 -15.56 -1.44 -29.22
CA ARG A 75 -15.09 -1.55 -30.59
C ARG A 75 -16.17 -2.32 -31.36
N LYS A 76 -17.24 -1.62 -31.73
CA LYS A 76 -18.17 -2.08 -32.75
C LYS A 76 -17.37 -2.36 -34.02
N ARG A 77 -17.25 -3.64 -34.37
CA ARG A 77 -16.96 -4.09 -35.72
C ARG A 77 -17.74 -5.37 -35.99
#